data_AF-A0A2S0M636-F1
#
_entry.id   AF-A0A2S0M636-F1
#
_cell.length_a   1.000
_cell.length_b   1.000
_cell.length_c   1.000
_cell.angle_alpha   90.00
_cell.angle_beta   90.00
_cell.angle_gamma   90.00
#
_symmetry.space_group_name_H-M   'P 1'
#
loop_
_entity.id
_entity.type
_entity.pdbx_description
1 polymer ?
#
loop_
_entity_poly.entity_id
_entity_poly.type
_entity_poly.pdbx_seq_one_letter_code
_entity_poly.pdbx_strand_id
1 'polypeptide(L)'
;MKDYKESFSMKLKILRNTYGLSLAELAKILNMNTRGSLYDWENKRSFPSMENLIFLTNFFGVSLEWLLGRSSDIYTENSVYLGEVALYTEIDDDYINGREVGECYRADFLKAIESISGKGYLDLDGLNITNYSSRIEYYVNHNDHKKNYSLPVRANLLVLLRLVPLGDLYWAHHYIVYGKYTKNKRDILDLTKRDLRSAIGIKAENYKVPGKKARERAINLVELLMTSVVNADSKMPVYDVEEAFKQL
;
A
#
# COMPACT_ATOMS: atom_id res chain seq x y z
N MET A 1 21.27 25.88 -4.18
CA MET A 1 20.40 24.80 -4.74
C MET A 1 20.98 23.48 -4.26
N LYS A 2 20.25 22.67 -3.47
CA LYS A 2 20.76 21.36 -3.05
C LYS A 2 21.01 20.51 -4.29
N ASP A 3 22.10 19.75 -4.32
CA ASP A 3 22.34 18.78 -5.40
C ASP A 3 21.18 17.77 -5.42
N TYR A 4 20.56 17.59 -6.59
CA TYR A 4 19.42 16.70 -6.76
C TYR A 4 19.80 15.24 -6.46
N LYS A 5 21.07 14.85 -6.69
CA LYS A 5 21.57 13.51 -6.36
C LYS A 5 21.62 13.30 -4.85
N GLU A 6 22.08 14.31 -4.11
CA GLU A 6 22.12 14.25 -2.65
C GLU A 6 20.73 14.22 -2.05
N SER A 7 19.83 15.07 -2.56
CA SER A 7 18.44 15.14 -2.12
C SER A 7 17.74 13.80 -2.36
N PHE A 8 17.89 13.23 -3.55
CA PHE A 8 17.31 11.93 -3.90
C PHE A 8 17.85 10.79 -3.03
N SER A 9 19.18 10.66 -2.91
CA SER A 9 19.84 9.61 -2.12
C SER A 9 19.35 9.60 -0.66
N MET A 10 19.29 10.78 -0.04
CA MET A 10 18.80 10.95 1.33
C MET A 10 17.32 10.58 1.44
N LYS A 11 16.46 11.13 0.58
CA LYS A 11 15.00 10.95 0.64
C LYS A 11 14.57 9.51 0.34
N LEU A 12 15.23 8.84 -0.61
CA LEU A 12 15.00 7.41 -0.87
C LEU A 12 15.29 6.56 0.37
N LYS A 13 16.41 6.84 1.05
CA LYS A 13 16.79 6.11 2.26
C LYS A 13 15.79 6.33 3.40
N ILE A 14 15.28 7.56 3.55
CA ILE A 14 14.22 7.88 4.51
C ILE A 14 12.97 7.08 4.20
N LEU A 15 12.43 7.19 2.98
CA LEU A 15 11.25 6.44 2.56
C LEU A 15 11.41 4.94 2.83
N ARG A 16 12.52 4.35 2.39
CA ARG A 16 12.79 2.93 2.59
C ARG A 16 12.79 2.56 4.07
N ASN A 17 13.46 3.34 4.92
CA ASN A 17 13.56 3.05 6.34
C ASN A 17 12.24 3.29 7.10
N THR A 18 11.49 4.36 6.79
CA THR A 18 10.21 4.67 7.42
C THR A 18 9.19 3.55 7.18
N TYR A 19 9.12 3.00 5.97
CA TYR A 19 8.28 1.83 5.66
C TYR A 19 8.91 0.48 6.07
N GLY A 20 10.04 0.52 6.78
CA GLY A 20 10.77 -0.65 7.26
C GLY A 20 11.25 -1.58 6.15
N LEU A 21 11.42 -1.11 4.92
CA LEU A 21 11.83 -1.92 3.78
C LEU A 21 13.35 -2.18 3.81
N SER A 22 13.76 -3.43 3.60
CA SER A 22 15.16 -3.74 3.31
C SER A 22 15.50 -3.37 1.87
N LEU A 23 16.79 -3.19 1.56
CA LEU A 23 17.25 -2.98 0.18
C LEU A 23 16.82 -4.13 -0.74
N ALA A 24 16.77 -5.36 -0.24
CA ALA A 24 16.34 -6.52 -1.01
C ALA A 24 14.83 -6.50 -1.30
N GLU A 25 14.01 -6.09 -0.34
CA GLU A 25 12.55 -5.94 -0.56
C GLU A 25 12.25 -4.85 -1.58
N LEU A 26 12.86 -3.66 -1.43
CA LEU A 26 12.62 -2.57 -2.39
C LEU A 26 13.14 -2.93 -3.80
N ALA A 27 14.27 -3.63 -3.92
CA ALA A 27 14.75 -4.10 -5.22
C ALA A 27 13.74 -5.06 -5.86
N LYS A 28 13.18 -5.97 -5.07
CA LYS A 28 12.17 -6.93 -5.53
C LYS A 28 10.88 -6.24 -5.98
N ILE A 29 10.46 -5.18 -5.29
CA ILE A 29 9.30 -4.35 -5.62
C ILE A 29 9.52 -3.61 -6.95
N LEU A 30 10.73 -3.07 -7.16
CA LEU A 30 11.13 -2.42 -8.41
C LEU A 30 11.43 -3.40 -9.56
N ASN A 31 11.22 -4.71 -9.36
CA ASN A 31 11.62 -5.77 -10.28
C ASN A 31 13.10 -5.69 -10.73
N MET A 32 13.97 -5.26 -9.81
CA MET A 32 15.41 -5.20 -10.02
C MET A 32 16.07 -6.51 -9.61
N ASN A 33 17.01 -6.99 -10.44
CA ASN A 33 17.72 -8.24 -10.20
C ASN A 33 18.68 -8.18 -9.00
N THR A 34 19.14 -7.00 -8.59
CA THR A 34 20.10 -6.86 -7.49
C THR A 34 19.76 -5.70 -6.55
N ARG A 35 20.07 -5.88 -5.27
CA ARG A 35 20.02 -4.81 -4.25
C ARG A 35 21.18 -3.80 -4.36
N GLY A 36 22.20 -4.09 -5.18
CA GLY A 36 23.40 -3.27 -5.32
C GLY A 36 23.09 -1.90 -5.91
N SER A 37 22.23 -1.84 -6.93
CA SER A 37 21.82 -0.58 -7.53
C SER A 37 21.12 0.35 -6.53
N LEU A 38 20.22 -0.17 -5.69
CA LEU A 38 19.59 0.63 -4.63
C LEU A 38 20.59 1.12 -3.59
N TYR A 39 21.56 0.28 -3.23
CA TYR A 39 22.64 0.71 -2.35
C TYR A 39 23.44 1.85 -2.98
N ASP A 40 23.78 1.76 -4.26
CA ASP A 40 24.53 2.80 -4.95
C ASP A 40 23.73 4.11 -5.10
N TRP A 41 22.41 4.02 -5.32
CA TRP A 41 21.49 5.15 -5.30
C TRP A 41 21.48 5.86 -3.94
N GLU A 42 21.33 5.10 -2.85
CA GLU A 42 21.35 5.65 -1.48
C GLU A 42 22.73 6.19 -1.07
N ASN A 43 23.81 5.81 -1.75
CA ASN A 43 25.18 6.27 -1.47
C ASN A 43 25.73 7.23 -2.55
N LYS A 44 24.86 7.81 -3.39
CA LYS A 44 25.22 8.81 -4.41
C LYS A 44 26.21 8.31 -5.48
N ARG A 45 26.40 6.99 -5.60
CA ARG A 45 27.35 6.37 -6.54
C ARG A 45 26.79 6.24 -7.94
N SER A 46 25.46 6.09 -8.04
CA SER A 46 24.74 6.09 -9.30
C SER A 46 23.37 6.74 -9.11
N PHE A 47 22.64 6.91 -10.20
CA PHE A 47 21.33 7.56 -10.19
C PHE A 47 20.32 6.69 -10.96
N PRO A 48 19.06 6.59 -10.53
CA PRO A 48 18.04 5.79 -11.22
C PRO A 48 17.70 6.35 -12.60
N SER A 49 17.10 5.50 -13.43
CA SER A 49 16.43 5.94 -14.65
C SER A 49 15.13 6.69 -14.34
N MET A 50 14.56 7.37 -15.33
CA MET A 50 13.27 8.07 -15.17
C MET A 50 12.12 7.12 -14.85
N GLU A 51 12.13 5.90 -15.42
CA GLU A 51 11.12 4.88 -15.15
C GLU A 51 11.15 4.46 -13.67
N ASN A 52 12.35 4.26 -13.11
CA ASN A 52 12.52 3.93 -11.69
C ASN A 52 12.09 5.09 -10.79
N LEU A 53 12.35 6.34 -11.19
CA LEU A 53 11.87 7.51 -10.46
C LEU A 53 10.34 7.58 -10.44
N ILE A 54 9.70 7.42 -11.59
CA ILE A 54 8.23 7.41 -11.71
C ILE A 54 7.63 6.27 -10.87
N PHE A 55 8.24 5.08 -10.91
CA PHE A 55 7.79 3.97 -10.09
C PHE A 55 7.88 4.32 -8.59
N LEU A 56 9.03 4.86 -8.14
CA LEU A 56 9.21 5.25 -6.74
C LEU A 56 8.18 6.30 -6.29
N THR A 57 7.93 7.32 -7.12
CA THR A 57 6.93 8.35 -6.80
C THR A 57 5.52 7.76 -6.73
N ASN A 58 5.16 6.86 -7.65
CA ASN A 58 3.84 6.22 -7.65
C ASN A 58 3.68 5.23 -6.49
N PHE A 59 4.74 4.48 -6.16
CA PHE A 59 4.73 3.52 -5.06
C PHE A 59 4.56 4.21 -3.71
N PHE A 60 5.33 5.27 -3.45
CA PHE A 60 5.30 5.99 -2.16
C PHE A 60 4.29 7.15 -2.12
N GLY A 61 3.65 7.51 -3.25
CA GLY A 61 2.73 8.64 -3.37
C GLY A 61 3.38 10.03 -3.28
N VAL A 62 4.71 10.11 -3.35
CA VAL A 62 5.48 11.36 -3.16
C VAL A 62 5.66 12.15 -4.46
N SER A 63 5.81 13.47 -4.36
CA SER A 63 6.10 14.30 -5.54
C SER A 63 7.54 14.10 -6.04
N LEU A 64 7.72 14.11 -7.35
CA LEU A 64 9.05 14.02 -7.97
C LEU A 64 9.90 15.25 -7.60
N GLU A 65 9.25 16.41 -7.55
CA GLU A 65 9.81 17.69 -7.17
C GLU A 65 10.39 17.64 -5.76
N TRP A 66 9.65 17.10 -4.79
CA TRP A 66 10.20 16.88 -3.46
C TRP A 66 11.33 15.85 -3.52
N LEU A 67 11.13 14.70 -4.16
CA LEU A 67 12.14 13.65 -4.20
C LEU A 67 13.50 14.15 -4.74
N LEU A 68 13.49 15.09 -5.70
CA LEU A 68 14.68 15.71 -6.27
C LEU A 68 15.14 17.01 -5.57
N GLY A 69 14.47 17.43 -4.50
CA GLY A 69 14.86 18.61 -3.71
C GLY A 69 14.43 19.96 -4.30
N ARG A 70 13.44 19.96 -5.19
CA ARG A 70 12.86 21.16 -5.84
C ARG A 70 11.59 21.68 -5.16
N SER A 71 11.00 20.92 -4.25
CA SER A 71 9.86 21.33 -3.42
C SER A 71 10.02 20.86 -1.96
N SER A 72 9.35 21.55 -1.04
CA SER A 72 9.12 21.12 0.35
C SER A 72 7.98 20.12 0.49
N ASP A 73 7.07 20.07 -0.49
CA ASP A 73 5.82 19.32 -0.37
C ASP A 73 6.04 17.83 -0.68
N ILE A 74 6.12 17.02 0.37
CA ILE A 74 6.35 15.56 0.26
C ILE A 74 5.27 14.93 -0.62
N TYR A 75 4.02 15.25 -0.30
CA TYR A 75 2.84 14.78 -0.98
C TYR A 75 2.11 15.95 -1.62
N THR A 76 1.58 15.73 -2.80
CA THR A 76 0.62 16.63 -3.44
C THR A 76 -0.60 15.81 -3.84
N GLU A 77 -1.75 16.46 -4.03
CA GLU A 77 -2.93 15.75 -4.57
C GLU A 77 -2.60 15.02 -5.87
N ASN A 78 -1.81 15.63 -6.75
CA ASN A 78 -1.41 15.02 -8.01
C ASN A 78 -0.48 13.81 -7.81
N SER A 79 0.49 13.87 -6.89
CA SER A 79 1.42 12.74 -6.69
C SER A 79 0.72 11.53 -6.09
N VAL A 80 -0.18 11.75 -5.12
CA VAL A 80 -0.98 10.67 -4.52
C VAL A 80 -1.97 10.13 -5.54
N TYR A 81 -2.64 11.00 -6.31
CA TYR A 81 -3.54 10.59 -7.39
C TYR A 81 -2.86 9.68 -8.42
N LEU A 82 -1.67 10.05 -8.89
CA LEU A 82 -0.90 9.22 -9.83
C LEU A 82 -0.53 7.86 -9.22
N GLY A 83 -0.22 7.82 -7.91
CA GLY A 83 0.01 6.58 -7.19
C GLY A 83 -1.24 5.69 -7.04
N GLU A 84 -2.41 6.30 -6.84
CA GLU A 84 -3.71 5.63 -6.79
C GLU A 84 -4.08 5.04 -8.14
N VAL A 85 -3.95 5.83 -9.22
CA VAL A 85 -4.15 5.33 -10.59
C VAL A 85 -3.23 4.14 -10.85
N ALA A 86 -1.94 4.25 -10.55
CA ALA A 86 -1.00 3.15 -10.73
C ALA A 86 -1.39 1.91 -9.91
N LEU A 87 -1.84 2.09 -8.66
CA LEU A 87 -2.26 0.98 -7.78
C LEU A 87 -3.43 0.23 -8.37
N TYR A 88 -4.47 0.97 -8.76
CA TYR A 88 -5.69 0.36 -9.25
C TYR A 88 -5.54 -0.19 -10.65
N THR A 89 -4.64 0.36 -11.49
CA THR A 89 -4.20 -0.26 -12.74
C THR A 89 -3.56 -1.62 -12.47
N GLU A 90 -2.59 -1.69 -11.55
CA GLU A 90 -1.96 -2.96 -11.17
C GLU A 90 -3.02 -3.98 -10.70
N ILE A 91 -3.89 -3.58 -9.76
CA ILE A 91 -4.96 -4.45 -9.24
C ILE A 91 -5.92 -4.87 -10.36
N ASP A 92 -6.31 -3.97 -11.27
CA ASP A 92 -7.29 -4.28 -12.31
C ASP A 92 -6.76 -5.29 -13.33
N ASP A 93 -5.44 -5.29 -13.53
CA ASP A 93 -4.73 -6.22 -14.40
C ASP A 93 -4.39 -7.57 -13.71
N ASP A 94 -4.79 -7.77 -12.43
CA ASP A 94 -4.39 -8.91 -11.58
C ASP A 94 -2.86 -8.98 -11.33
N TYR A 95 -2.21 -7.82 -11.19
CA TYR A 95 -0.79 -7.66 -10.82
C TYR A 95 -0.61 -6.86 -9.52
N ILE A 96 0.50 -7.09 -8.82
CA ILE A 96 0.97 -6.23 -7.72
C ILE A 96 2.50 -6.13 -7.79
N ASN A 97 3.04 -4.91 -7.77
CA ASN A 97 4.49 -4.66 -7.92
C ASN A 97 5.09 -5.39 -9.14
N GLY A 98 4.35 -5.41 -10.25
CA GLY A 98 4.74 -6.08 -11.50
C GLY A 98 4.79 -7.61 -11.45
N ARG A 99 4.08 -8.24 -10.49
CA ARG A 99 3.92 -9.71 -10.43
C ARG A 99 2.46 -10.09 -10.53
N GLU A 100 2.15 -11.07 -11.37
CA GLU A 100 0.81 -11.63 -11.47
C GLU A 100 0.43 -12.30 -10.15
N VAL A 101 -0.76 -12.00 -9.66
CA VAL A 101 -1.31 -12.52 -8.40
C VAL A 101 -2.44 -13.54 -8.61
N GLY A 102 -2.77 -13.80 -9.88
CA GLY A 102 -3.66 -14.86 -10.36
C GLY A 102 -5.07 -14.36 -10.66
N GLU A 103 -5.78 -15.15 -11.46
CA GLU A 103 -7.15 -14.85 -11.90
C GLU A 103 -8.07 -14.56 -10.72
N CYS A 104 -8.89 -13.52 -10.89
CA CYS A 104 -9.90 -13.04 -9.93
C CYS A 104 -9.36 -12.31 -8.69
N TYR A 105 -8.04 -12.14 -8.54
CA TYR A 105 -7.46 -11.40 -7.41
C TYR A 105 -8.10 -10.02 -7.24
N ARG A 106 -8.28 -9.28 -8.35
CA ARG A 106 -8.97 -7.99 -8.36
C ARG A 106 -10.30 -8.04 -7.60
N ALA A 107 -11.17 -8.96 -7.97
CA ALA A 107 -12.54 -8.99 -7.46
C ALA A 107 -12.55 -9.26 -5.95
N ASP A 108 -11.75 -10.23 -5.50
CA ASP A 108 -11.70 -10.60 -4.09
C ASP A 108 -10.98 -9.55 -3.24
N PHE A 109 -9.90 -8.96 -3.76
CA PHE A 109 -9.14 -7.94 -3.06
C PHE A 109 -9.94 -6.65 -2.89
N LEU A 110 -10.63 -6.18 -3.94
CA LEU A 110 -11.49 -4.99 -3.86
C LEU A 110 -12.68 -5.21 -2.92
N LYS A 111 -13.33 -6.39 -2.97
CA LYS A 111 -14.41 -6.74 -2.02
C LYS A 111 -13.94 -6.80 -0.57
N ALA A 112 -12.73 -7.31 -0.33
CA ALA A 112 -12.15 -7.32 1.01
C ALA A 112 -11.94 -5.89 1.53
N ILE A 113 -11.40 -5.00 0.70
CA ILE A 113 -11.20 -3.58 1.05
C ILE A 113 -12.53 -2.88 1.33
N GLU A 114 -13.53 -3.05 0.46
CA GLU A 114 -14.88 -2.49 0.64
C GLU A 114 -15.50 -2.97 1.97
N SER A 115 -15.49 -4.27 2.21
CA SER A 115 -16.05 -4.90 3.42
C SER A 115 -15.37 -4.40 4.70
N ILE A 116 -14.03 -4.43 4.74
CA ILE A 116 -13.24 -4.00 5.91
C ILE A 116 -13.41 -2.50 6.18
N SER A 117 -13.47 -1.69 5.12
CA SER A 117 -13.66 -0.23 5.27
C SER A 117 -15.10 0.18 5.55
N GLY A 118 -16.06 -0.76 5.47
CA GLY A 118 -17.48 -0.47 5.59
C GLY A 118 -17.95 0.54 4.55
N LYS A 119 -17.43 0.45 3.32
CA LYS A 119 -17.65 1.40 2.20
C LYS A 119 -17.09 2.82 2.42
N GLY A 120 -16.39 3.07 3.52
CA GLY A 120 -15.82 4.40 3.80
C GLY A 120 -14.56 4.75 3.00
N TYR A 121 -13.84 3.74 2.49
CA TYR A 121 -12.66 3.93 1.63
C TYR A 121 -12.95 3.57 0.17
N LEU A 122 -13.67 2.46 -0.06
CA LEU A 122 -14.03 1.94 -1.38
C LEU A 122 -15.46 1.42 -1.34
N ASP A 123 -16.34 1.94 -2.20
CA ASP A 123 -17.72 1.51 -2.41
C ASP A 123 -17.90 1.07 -3.86
N LEU A 124 -18.20 -0.21 -4.06
CA LEU A 124 -18.30 -0.84 -5.38
C LEU A 124 -19.75 -0.89 -5.91
N ASP A 125 -20.77 -0.49 -5.14
CA ASP A 125 -22.19 -0.64 -5.51
C ASP A 125 -22.55 0.10 -6.82
N GLY A 126 -21.86 1.20 -7.13
CA GLY A 126 -22.08 2.01 -8.33
C GLY A 126 -21.19 1.66 -9.52
N LEU A 127 -20.34 0.63 -9.42
CA LEU A 127 -19.35 0.31 -10.45
C LEU A 127 -20.00 -0.27 -11.71
N ASN A 128 -19.99 0.48 -12.82
CA ASN A 128 -20.30 -0.06 -14.14
C ASN A 128 -19.04 -0.70 -14.77
N ILE A 129 -19.04 -2.03 -14.87
CA ILE A 129 -17.85 -2.86 -15.11
C ILE A 129 -17.39 -2.87 -16.59
N THR A 130 -18.17 -2.30 -17.51
CA THR A 130 -18.01 -2.56 -18.96
C THR A 130 -16.79 -1.91 -19.63
N ASN A 131 -16.17 -0.88 -19.03
CA ASN A 131 -15.00 -0.18 -19.60
C ASN A 131 -13.84 -0.09 -18.60
N TYR A 132 -12.64 -0.52 -19.01
CA TYR A 132 -11.41 -0.49 -18.22
C TYR A 132 -11.10 0.89 -17.63
N SER A 133 -11.06 1.92 -18.49
CA SER A 133 -10.72 3.29 -18.06
C SER A 133 -11.75 3.81 -17.06
N SER A 134 -13.02 3.46 -17.25
CA SER A 134 -14.10 3.83 -16.33
C SER A 134 -13.97 3.14 -14.98
N ARG A 135 -13.44 1.91 -14.90
CA ARG A 135 -13.18 1.24 -13.62
C ARG A 135 -12.10 1.94 -12.82
N ILE A 136 -10.96 2.26 -13.44
CA ILE A 136 -9.87 2.98 -12.77
C ILE A 136 -10.34 4.35 -12.30
N GLU A 137 -11.03 5.09 -13.16
CA GLU A 137 -11.64 6.37 -12.79
C GLU A 137 -12.63 6.22 -11.63
N TYR A 138 -13.41 5.14 -11.61
CA TYR A 138 -14.32 4.83 -10.51
C TYR A 138 -13.57 4.59 -9.20
N TYR A 139 -12.59 3.69 -9.19
CA TYR A 139 -11.81 3.36 -7.98
C TYR A 139 -11.15 4.61 -7.37
N VAL A 140 -10.62 5.49 -8.22
CA VAL A 140 -9.84 6.66 -7.78
C VAL A 140 -10.71 7.88 -7.48
N ASN A 141 -11.78 8.15 -8.24
CA ASN A 141 -12.48 9.45 -8.16
C ASN A 141 -13.87 9.39 -7.55
N HIS A 142 -14.55 8.25 -7.56
CA HIS A 142 -15.95 8.18 -7.12
C HIS A 142 -16.10 7.95 -5.61
N ASN A 143 -15.02 7.55 -4.94
CA ASN A 143 -15.00 7.24 -3.52
C ASN A 143 -14.66 8.47 -2.67
N ASP A 144 -15.20 8.52 -1.44
CA ASP A 144 -14.97 9.64 -0.51
C ASP A 144 -13.61 9.59 0.20
N HIS A 145 -12.72 8.65 -0.15
CA HIS A 145 -11.41 8.54 0.51
C HIS A 145 -10.57 9.82 0.39
N LYS A 146 -10.71 10.61 -0.69
CA LYS A 146 -10.02 11.91 -0.83
C LYS A 146 -10.51 12.96 0.17
N LYS A 147 -11.75 12.85 0.64
CA LYS A 147 -12.32 13.72 1.68
C LYS A 147 -11.96 13.24 3.08
N ASN A 148 -11.93 11.91 3.26
CA ASN A 148 -11.85 11.28 4.57
C ASN A 148 -10.41 11.00 5.03
N TYR A 149 -9.44 11.01 4.11
CA TYR A 149 -8.05 10.66 4.38
C TYR A 149 -7.10 11.77 3.92
N SER A 150 -6.20 12.18 4.81
CA SER A 150 -5.13 13.13 4.48
C SER A 150 -4.12 12.52 3.50
N LEU A 151 -3.37 13.38 2.80
CA LEU A 151 -2.35 12.95 1.83
C LEU A 151 -1.33 11.93 2.42
N PRO A 152 -0.76 12.14 3.63
CA PRO A 152 0.15 11.15 4.22
C PRO A 152 -0.52 9.79 4.47
N VAL A 153 -1.80 9.78 4.86
CA VAL A 153 -2.52 8.52 5.11
C VAL A 153 -2.85 7.81 3.81
N ARG A 154 -3.27 8.54 2.78
CA ARG A 154 -3.47 7.98 1.44
C ARG A 154 -2.17 7.37 0.90
N ALA A 155 -1.03 8.04 1.09
CA ALA A 155 0.29 7.49 0.75
C ALA A 155 0.63 6.19 1.53
N ASN A 156 0.26 6.13 2.81
CA ASN A 156 0.40 4.90 3.61
C ASN A 156 -0.45 3.76 3.04
N LEU A 157 -1.72 4.03 2.70
CA LEU A 157 -2.65 3.08 2.09
C LEU A 157 -2.12 2.59 0.74
N LEU A 158 -1.58 3.47 -0.10
CA LEU A 158 -0.96 3.12 -1.39
C LEU A 158 0.15 2.08 -1.25
N VAL A 159 1.05 2.26 -0.27
CA VAL A 159 2.15 1.32 -0.03
C VAL A 159 1.61 0.03 0.57
N LEU A 160 0.76 0.13 1.59
CA LEU A 160 0.25 -1.05 2.31
C LEU A 160 -0.61 -1.96 1.43
N LEU A 161 -1.46 -1.40 0.57
CA LEU A 161 -2.26 -2.16 -0.39
C LEU A 161 -1.40 -2.96 -1.38
N ARG A 162 -0.18 -2.51 -1.68
CA ARG A 162 0.81 -3.26 -2.49
C ARG A 162 1.59 -4.30 -1.70
N LEU A 163 1.70 -4.17 -0.38
CA LEU A 163 2.56 -5.01 0.45
C LEU A 163 1.80 -6.11 1.20
N VAL A 164 0.49 -5.95 1.40
CA VAL A 164 -0.33 -6.87 2.18
C VAL A 164 -1.14 -7.77 1.23
N PRO A 165 -0.84 -9.08 1.15
CA PRO A 165 -1.63 -10.00 0.34
C PRO A 165 -3.02 -10.24 0.96
N LEU A 166 -3.99 -10.64 0.13
CA LEU A 166 -5.39 -10.88 0.53
C LEU A 166 -5.54 -11.75 1.80
N GLY A 167 -4.77 -12.82 1.92
CA GLY A 167 -4.82 -13.70 3.09
C GLY A 167 -4.40 -13.01 4.39
N ASP A 168 -3.36 -12.18 4.33
CA ASP A 168 -2.88 -11.44 5.50
C ASP A 168 -3.84 -10.31 5.88
N LEU A 169 -4.51 -9.72 4.88
CA LEU A 169 -5.58 -8.73 5.09
C LEU A 169 -6.75 -9.35 5.86
N TYR A 170 -7.28 -10.50 5.41
CA TYR A 170 -8.33 -11.22 6.14
C TYR A 170 -7.88 -11.63 7.54
N TRP A 171 -6.66 -12.17 7.66
CA TRP A 171 -6.11 -12.57 8.95
C TRP A 171 -6.06 -11.40 9.94
N ALA A 172 -5.59 -10.22 9.49
CA ALA A 172 -5.49 -9.04 10.33
C ALA A 172 -6.88 -8.51 10.74
N HIS A 173 -7.85 -8.52 9.84
CA HIS A 173 -9.23 -8.14 10.14
C HIS A 173 -9.84 -9.06 11.21
N HIS A 174 -9.69 -10.37 11.06
CA HIS A 174 -10.14 -11.33 12.07
C HIS A 174 -9.42 -11.14 13.39
N TYR A 175 -8.11 -10.88 13.36
CA TYR A 175 -7.31 -10.63 14.55
C TYR A 175 -7.79 -9.40 15.31
N ILE A 176 -8.10 -8.30 14.63
CA ILE A 176 -8.58 -7.06 15.26
C ILE A 176 -10.00 -7.23 15.81
N VAL A 177 -10.91 -7.80 15.02
CA VAL A 177 -12.33 -7.93 15.40
C VAL A 177 -12.55 -9.00 16.46
N TYR A 178 -11.92 -10.17 16.32
CA TYR A 178 -12.16 -11.32 17.18
C TYR A 178 -11.08 -11.54 18.23
N GLY A 179 -9.90 -10.93 18.11
CA GLY A 179 -8.78 -11.14 19.04
C GLY A 179 -9.06 -10.75 20.49
N LYS A 180 -10.07 -9.90 20.74
CA LYS A 180 -10.58 -9.60 22.09
C LYS A 180 -11.35 -10.76 22.72
N TYR A 181 -11.94 -11.63 21.89
CA TYR A 181 -12.85 -12.71 22.30
C TYR A 181 -12.21 -14.10 22.24
N THR A 182 -11.16 -14.29 21.43
CA THR A 182 -10.40 -15.55 21.38
C THR A 182 -8.94 -15.36 21.74
N LYS A 183 -8.47 -16.11 22.74
CA LYS A 183 -7.03 -16.26 23.06
C LYS A 183 -6.34 -17.26 22.14
N ASN A 184 -7.08 -17.98 21.30
CA ASN A 184 -6.58 -19.08 20.50
C ASN A 184 -6.30 -18.65 19.05
N LYS A 185 -5.00 -18.58 18.70
CA LYS A 185 -4.56 -18.25 17.35
C LYS A 185 -5.05 -19.23 16.27
N ARG A 186 -5.44 -20.47 16.64
CA ARG A 186 -6.00 -21.45 15.70
C ARG A 186 -7.35 -21.01 15.16
N ASP A 187 -8.21 -20.42 15.99
CA ASP A 187 -9.55 -19.97 15.58
C ASP A 187 -9.46 -18.91 14.48
N ILE A 188 -8.51 -17.96 14.61
CA ILE A 188 -8.28 -16.90 13.62
C ILE A 188 -7.78 -17.48 12.29
N LEU A 189 -6.88 -18.48 12.35
CA LEU A 189 -6.39 -19.16 11.16
C LEU A 189 -7.54 -19.89 10.43
N ASP A 190 -8.40 -20.59 11.18
CA ASP A 190 -9.54 -21.33 10.62
C ASP A 190 -10.60 -20.41 10.02
N LEU A 191 -10.86 -19.25 10.65
CA LEU A 191 -11.69 -18.18 10.08
C LEU A 191 -11.09 -17.64 8.78
N THR A 192 -9.80 -17.31 8.79
CA THR A 192 -9.10 -16.79 7.60
C THR A 192 -9.16 -17.78 6.44
N LYS A 193 -8.88 -19.07 6.70
CA LYS A 193 -8.97 -20.11 5.69
C LYS A 193 -10.38 -20.26 5.11
N ARG A 194 -11.42 -20.10 5.93
CA ARG A 194 -12.81 -20.17 5.48
C ARG A 194 -13.14 -19.06 4.49
N ASP A 195 -12.79 -17.82 4.81
CA ASP A 195 -13.03 -16.68 3.91
C ASP A 195 -12.19 -16.81 2.63
N LEU A 196 -10.94 -17.25 2.76
CA LEU A 196 -10.11 -17.56 1.60
C LEU A 196 -10.68 -18.69 0.73
N ARG A 197 -11.34 -19.71 1.29
CA ARG A 197 -12.00 -20.73 0.46
C ARG A 197 -13.12 -20.13 -0.40
N SER A 198 -13.84 -19.14 0.13
CA SER A 198 -14.88 -18.43 -0.62
C SER A 198 -14.30 -17.54 -1.73
N ALA A 199 -13.08 -17.01 -1.55
CA ALA A 199 -12.40 -16.15 -2.52
C ALA A 199 -11.57 -16.96 -3.54
N ILE A 200 -10.55 -17.68 -3.05
CA ILE A 200 -9.50 -18.32 -3.85
C ILE A 200 -9.55 -19.87 -3.86
N GLY A 201 -10.64 -20.46 -3.36
CA GLY A 201 -10.89 -21.91 -3.40
C GLY A 201 -9.83 -22.73 -2.64
N ILE A 202 -9.39 -23.85 -3.24
CA ILE A 202 -8.47 -24.84 -2.62
C ILE A 202 -7.12 -24.21 -2.21
N LYS A 203 -6.68 -23.14 -2.90
CA LYS A 203 -5.42 -22.43 -2.57
C LYS A 203 -5.40 -21.91 -1.12
N ALA A 204 -6.56 -21.72 -0.51
CA ALA A 204 -6.72 -21.33 0.89
C ALA A 204 -6.02 -22.26 1.89
N GLU A 205 -5.89 -23.56 1.59
CA GLU A 205 -5.31 -24.52 2.55
C GLU A 205 -3.82 -24.31 2.79
N ASN A 206 -3.13 -23.74 1.81
CA ASN A 206 -1.70 -23.44 1.87
C ASN A 206 -1.40 -22.19 2.70
N TYR A 207 -2.42 -21.42 3.09
CA TYR A 207 -2.26 -20.21 3.87
C TYR A 207 -1.67 -20.50 5.26
N LYS A 208 -0.73 -19.65 5.66
CA LYS A 208 -0.06 -19.69 6.97
C LYS A 208 -0.12 -18.30 7.60
N VAL A 209 -0.22 -18.27 8.93
CA VAL A 209 -0.19 -17.02 9.71
C VAL A 209 1.05 -16.19 9.34
N PRO A 210 0.90 -14.86 9.16
CA PRO A 210 2.00 -14.01 8.74
C PRO A 210 3.08 -13.93 9.82
N GLY A 211 4.33 -13.82 9.35
CA GLY A 211 5.49 -13.49 10.19
C GLY A 211 5.36 -12.09 10.79
N LYS A 212 6.22 -11.77 11.77
CA LYS A 212 6.13 -10.53 12.58
C LYS A 212 5.92 -9.26 11.74
N LYS A 213 6.73 -9.08 10.70
CA LYS A 213 6.70 -7.88 9.84
C LYS A 213 5.47 -7.81 8.92
N ALA A 214 5.08 -8.93 8.32
CA ALA A 214 3.89 -9.01 7.48
C ALA A 214 2.61 -8.77 8.31
N ARG A 215 2.59 -9.29 9.55
CA ARG A 215 1.53 -9.05 10.52
C ARG A 215 1.37 -7.57 10.83
N GLU A 216 2.46 -6.89 11.14
CA GLU A 216 2.45 -5.45 11.45
C GLU A 216 1.87 -4.63 10.29
N ARG A 217 2.33 -4.88 9.05
CA ARG A 217 1.77 -4.24 7.85
C ARG A 217 0.28 -4.52 7.67
N ALA A 218 -0.14 -5.76 7.83
CA ALA A 218 -1.53 -6.15 7.65
C ALA A 218 -2.45 -5.51 8.71
N ILE A 219 -2.01 -5.46 9.97
CA ILE A 219 -2.74 -4.77 11.05
C ILE A 219 -2.83 -3.28 10.74
N ASN A 220 -1.72 -2.63 10.41
CA ASN A 220 -1.71 -1.20 10.07
C ASN A 220 -2.65 -0.88 8.90
N LEU A 221 -2.69 -1.74 7.87
CA LEU A 221 -3.62 -1.58 6.74
C LEU A 221 -5.07 -1.67 7.20
N VAL A 222 -5.42 -2.69 7.98
CA VAL A 222 -6.79 -2.86 8.47
C VAL A 222 -7.20 -1.71 9.38
N GLU A 223 -6.33 -1.25 10.29
CA GLU A 223 -6.63 -0.12 11.16
C GLU A 223 -6.83 1.19 10.37
N LEU A 224 -6.06 1.40 9.31
CA LEU A 224 -6.27 2.52 8.40
C LEU A 224 -7.56 2.38 7.57
N LEU A 225 -7.97 1.17 7.20
CA LEU A 225 -9.20 0.94 6.44
C LEU A 225 -10.45 1.01 7.34
N MET A 226 -10.41 0.43 8.54
CA MET A 226 -11.54 0.42 9.46
C MET A 226 -11.86 1.84 9.92
N THR A 227 -13.10 2.26 9.70
CA THR A 227 -13.60 3.56 10.14
C THR A 227 -14.40 3.31 11.41
N SER A 228 -13.77 3.40 12.58
CA SER A 228 -14.56 3.40 13.81
C SER A 228 -15.37 4.69 13.84
N VAL A 229 -16.69 4.57 14.01
CA VAL A 229 -17.65 5.69 14.19
C VAL A 229 -17.30 6.58 15.40
N VAL A 230 -16.34 6.16 16.24
CA VAL A 230 -16.03 6.76 17.55
C VAL A 230 -14.88 7.77 17.49
N ASN A 231 -13.96 7.65 16.53
CA ASN A 231 -12.82 8.57 16.39
C ASN A 231 -12.83 9.17 14.98
N ALA A 232 -13.64 10.21 14.81
CA ALA A 232 -13.63 11.07 13.63
C ALA A 232 -12.40 12.02 13.58
N ASP A 233 -11.48 11.90 14.54
CA ASP A 233 -10.19 12.57 14.49
C ASP A 233 -9.37 12.01 13.32
N SER A 234 -8.84 12.92 12.49
CA SER A 234 -8.02 12.63 11.31
C SER A 234 -7.08 11.44 11.57
N LYS A 235 -7.26 10.33 10.83
CA LYS A 235 -6.33 9.19 10.87
C LYS A 235 -4.91 9.75 10.71
N MET A 236 -3.99 9.31 11.56
CA MET A 236 -2.58 9.67 11.44
C MET A 236 -1.88 8.64 10.55
N PRO A 237 -0.85 9.05 9.77
CA PRO A 237 -0.03 8.09 9.04
C PRO A 237 0.68 7.15 10.01
N VAL A 238 0.65 5.85 9.74
CA VAL A 238 1.37 4.86 10.58
C VAL A 238 2.87 4.86 10.27
N TYR A 239 3.21 5.15 9.02
CA TYR A 239 4.55 5.41 8.52
C TYR A 239 4.68 6.92 8.25
N ASP A 240 5.12 7.66 9.26
CA ASP A 240 5.23 9.12 9.20
C ASP A 240 6.56 9.56 8.56
N VAL A 241 6.51 9.81 7.25
CA VAL A 241 7.66 10.29 6.47
C VAL A 241 7.98 11.75 6.78
N GLU A 242 6.97 12.56 7.11
CA GLU A 242 7.16 13.97 7.45
C GLU A 242 7.96 14.10 8.74
N GLU A 243 7.60 13.31 9.76
CA GLU A 243 8.30 13.25 11.03
C GLU A 243 9.71 12.68 10.87
N ALA A 244 9.87 11.57 10.12
CA ALA A 244 11.18 11.00 9.83
C ALA A 244 12.11 11.98 9.09
N PHE A 245 11.55 12.87 8.25
CA PHE A 245 12.31 13.90 7.54
C PHE A 245 12.71 15.07 8.44
N LYS A 246 11.90 15.44 9.44
CA LYS A 246 12.21 16.52 10.41
C LYS A 246 13.36 16.17 11.35
N GLN A 247 13.61 14.88 11.58
CA GLN A 247 14.64 14.39 12.52
C GLN A 247 16.06 14.39 11.94
N LEU A 248 16.28 14.97 10.75
CA LEU A 248 17.54 15.00 10.01
C LEU A 248 18.07 16.43 9.85
#